data_AF-A0A4R4SLX0-F1
#
_entry.id   AF-A0A4R4SLX0-F1
#
_cell.length_a   1.000
_cell.length_b   1.000
_cell.length_c   1.000
_cell.angle_alpha   90.00
_cell.angle_beta   90.00
_cell.angle_gamma   90.00
#
_symmetry.space_group_name_H-M   'P 1'
#
loop_
_entity.id
_entity.type
_entity.pdbx_description
1 polymer ?
#
loop_
_entity_poly.entity_id
_entity_poly.type
_entity_poly.pdbx_seq_one_letter_code
_entity_poly.pdbx_strand_id
1 'polypeptide(L)'
;MTTYFRVQDGIFDPALLLDADCQTSRAWGRDDLDRVGVSVCASREELATYLATLGSGIPYGSGGWVLIELTGDLSDDTPLDADHGEILIHPTQIISVNPIDDDFFDLIGTAYDAACQN
;
A
#
# COMPACT_ATOMS: atom_id res chain seq x y z
N MET A 1 5.87 -3.39 -18.46
CA MET A 1 6.45 -3.02 -17.15
C MET A 1 5.28 -2.89 -16.21
N THR A 2 5.20 -3.76 -15.20
CA THR A 2 4.07 -3.78 -14.26
C THR A 2 4.31 -2.73 -13.20
N THR A 3 3.28 -1.95 -12.90
CA THR A 3 3.31 -0.96 -11.82
C THR A 3 2.34 -1.38 -10.72
N TYR A 4 2.64 -0.93 -9.51
CA TYR A 4 1.93 -1.26 -8.29
C TYR A 4 1.69 0.01 -7.49
N PHE A 5 0.68 -0.02 -6.64
CA PHE A 5 0.23 1.13 -5.88
C PHE A 5 0.35 0.88 -4.38
N ARG A 6 0.81 1.88 -3.63
CA ARG A 6 0.69 1.92 -2.17
C ARG A 6 0.37 3.31 -1.67
N VAL A 7 -0.18 3.37 -0.47
CA VAL A 7 -0.29 4.61 0.29
C VAL A 7 0.75 4.64 1.40
N GLN A 8 1.23 5.84 1.73
CA GLN A 8 1.99 6.06 2.96
C GLN A 8 1.79 7.48 3.47
N ASP A 9 2.15 7.71 4.73
CA ASP A 9 2.22 9.06 5.28
C ASP A 9 3.31 9.87 4.54
N GLY A 10 2.95 11.03 4.02
CA GLY A 10 3.85 11.90 3.26
C GLY A 10 4.98 12.52 4.07
N ILE A 11 5.01 12.33 5.40
CA ILE A 11 6.20 12.65 6.20
C ILE A 11 7.38 11.72 5.90
N PHE A 12 7.13 10.51 5.38
CA PHE A 12 8.17 9.56 5.04
C PHE A 12 8.67 9.79 3.62
N ASP A 13 9.99 9.85 3.45
CA ASP A 13 10.62 9.99 2.14
C ASP A 13 10.36 8.73 1.28
N PRO A 14 9.66 8.85 0.14
CA PRO A 14 9.44 7.75 -0.79
C PRO A 14 10.73 7.11 -1.29
N ALA A 15 11.85 7.84 -1.34
CA ALA A 15 13.13 7.29 -1.78
C ALA A 15 13.62 6.11 -0.92
N LEU A 16 13.21 6.05 0.35
CA LEU A 16 13.52 4.93 1.24
C LEU A 16 12.92 3.60 0.77
N LEU A 17 11.88 3.63 -0.08
CA LEU A 17 11.32 2.41 -0.66
C LEU A 17 12.26 1.72 -1.65
N LEU A 18 13.23 2.48 -2.20
CA LEU A 18 14.25 1.95 -3.10
C LEU A 18 15.50 1.47 -2.36
N ASP A 19 15.61 1.77 -1.06
CA ASP A 19 16.71 1.31 -0.23
C ASP A 19 16.45 -0.13 0.21
N ALA A 20 17.29 -1.06 -0.24
CA ALA A 20 17.16 -2.49 0.06
C ALA A 20 17.15 -2.78 1.57
N ASP A 21 17.85 -1.97 2.38
CA ASP A 21 17.88 -2.11 3.84
C ASP A 21 16.57 -1.64 4.51
N CYS A 22 15.73 -0.90 3.78
CA CYS A 22 14.44 -0.38 4.22
C CYS A 22 13.23 -1.12 3.61
N GLN A 23 13.46 -2.10 2.72
CA GLN A 23 12.40 -2.88 2.06
C GLN A 23 11.86 -3.99 2.95
N THR A 24 11.26 -3.61 4.08
CA THR A 24 10.64 -4.55 5.02
C THR A 24 9.25 -4.07 5.40
N SER A 25 8.25 -4.93 5.24
CA SER A 25 6.87 -4.67 5.65
C SER A 25 6.63 -5.29 7.02
N ARG A 26 6.31 -4.45 8.00
CA ARG A 26 6.15 -4.86 9.41
C ARG A 26 4.68 -4.94 9.77
N ALA A 27 4.27 -6.04 10.40
CA ALA A 27 2.92 -6.15 10.94
C ALA A 27 2.81 -5.30 12.22
N TRP A 28 1.74 -4.53 12.34
CA TRP A 28 1.53 -3.66 13.51
C TRP A 28 1.49 -4.48 14.81
N GLY A 29 2.48 -4.26 15.68
CA GLY A 29 2.58 -4.89 16.99
C GLY A 29 2.98 -6.38 16.97
N ARG A 30 3.46 -6.89 15.84
CA ARG A 30 3.81 -8.31 15.60
C ARG A 30 5.13 -8.40 14.84
N ASP A 31 6.23 -8.24 15.57
CA ASP A 31 7.61 -8.27 15.03
C ASP A 31 7.98 -9.66 14.44
N ASP A 32 7.20 -10.71 14.74
CA ASP A 32 7.36 -12.06 14.21
C ASP A 32 6.79 -12.23 12.79
N LEU A 33 6.10 -11.21 12.26
CA LEU A 33 5.46 -11.21 10.94
C LEU A 33 6.09 -10.17 9.98
N ASP A 34 7.32 -9.78 10.27
CA ASP A 34 8.12 -8.94 9.36
C ASP A 34 8.41 -9.70 8.08
N ARG A 35 8.09 -9.06 6.95
CA ARG A 35 8.20 -9.65 5.61
C ARG A 35 9.16 -8.86 4.76
N VAL A 36 9.96 -9.57 3.98
CA VAL A 36 10.89 -8.96 3.04
C VAL A 36 10.11 -8.47 1.83
N GLY A 37 10.28 -7.18 1.53
CA GLY A 37 9.58 -6.50 0.45
C GLY A 37 8.60 -5.44 0.95
N VAL A 38 8.17 -4.62 0.00
CA VAL A 38 7.22 -3.53 0.18
C VAL A 38 5.83 -4.00 -0.21
N SER A 39 4.89 -3.87 0.73
CA SER A 39 3.46 -4.09 0.54
C SER A 39 2.86 -3.08 -0.46
N VAL A 40 2.22 -3.60 -1.50
CA VAL A 40 1.58 -2.88 -2.60
C VAL A 40 0.34 -3.65 -3.10
N CYS A 41 -0.48 -3.02 -3.94
CA CYS A 41 -1.56 -3.68 -4.70
C CYS A 41 -1.37 -3.47 -6.21
N ALA A 42 -1.99 -4.31 -7.05
CA ALA A 42 -1.82 -4.22 -8.51
C ALA A 42 -2.58 -3.03 -9.13
N SER A 43 -3.58 -2.50 -8.45
CA SER A 43 -4.40 -1.37 -8.93
C SER A 43 -4.84 -0.45 -7.80
N ARG A 44 -5.35 0.74 -8.16
CA ARG A 44 -5.97 1.68 -7.20
C ARG A 44 -7.21 1.06 -6.57
N GLU A 45 -8.00 0.30 -7.33
CA GLU A 45 -9.23 -0.35 -6.89
C GLU A 45 -8.94 -1.46 -5.87
N GLU A 46 -7.92 -2.27 -6.11
CA GLU A 46 -7.45 -3.28 -5.16
C GLU A 46 -6.91 -2.62 -3.89
N LEU A 47 -6.11 -1.56 -4.04
CA LEU A 47 -5.61 -0.80 -2.89
C LEU A 47 -6.75 -0.18 -2.08
N ALA A 48 -7.77 0.37 -2.72
CA ALA A 48 -8.95 0.90 -2.05
C ALA A 48 -9.70 -0.20 -1.27
N THR A 49 -9.83 -1.38 -1.86
CA THR A 49 -10.46 -2.56 -1.23
C THR A 49 -9.65 -3.06 -0.05
N TYR A 50 -8.33 -3.14 -0.20
CA TYR A 50 -7.37 -3.49 0.84
C TYR A 50 -7.51 -2.55 2.06
N LEU A 51 -7.47 -1.23 1.81
CA LEU A 51 -7.60 -0.20 2.84
C LEU A 51 -8.95 -0.22 3.54
N ALA A 52 -10.03 -0.43 2.78
CA ALA A 52 -11.38 -0.54 3.32
C ALA A 52 -11.57 -1.78 4.22
N THR A 53 -10.93 -2.90 3.87
CA THR A 53 -11.16 -4.20 4.54
C THR A 53 -10.33 -4.36 5.80
N LEU A 54 -9.04 -4.00 5.76
CA LEU A 54 -8.12 -4.27 6.88
C LEU A 54 -8.18 -3.21 7.98
N GLY A 55 -9.08 -2.24 7.87
CA GLY A 55 -9.19 -1.17 8.86
C GLY A 55 -7.94 -0.29 8.96
N SER A 56 -6.99 -0.43 8.03
CA SER A 56 -5.80 0.43 7.88
C SER A 56 -6.17 1.80 7.29
N GLY A 57 -7.45 2.17 7.40
CA GLY A 57 -8.05 3.36 6.82
C GLY A 57 -7.12 4.55 6.98
N ILE A 58 -6.92 5.26 5.88
CA ILE A 58 -6.12 6.47 5.84
C ILE A 58 -6.65 7.38 6.95
N PRO A 59 -5.90 7.66 8.03
CA PRO A 59 -6.39 8.49 9.12
C PRO A 59 -6.72 9.86 8.55
N TYR A 60 -8.01 10.10 8.32
CA TYR A 60 -8.54 11.38 7.88
C TYR A 60 -8.01 12.47 8.82
N GLY A 61 -7.13 13.33 8.30
CA GLY A 61 -6.62 14.50 9.02
C GLY A 61 -5.24 14.37 9.69
N SER A 62 -4.52 13.24 9.57
CA SER A 62 -3.15 13.12 10.09
C SER A 62 -2.13 12.98 8.95
N GLY A 63 -1.58 14.12 8.51
CA GLY A 63 -0.50 14.16 7.51
C GLY A 63 -1.01 14.07 6.06
N GLY A 64 -0.33 14.76 5.14
CA GLY A 64 -0.65 14.65 3.71
C GLY A 64 -0.26 13.26 3.22
N TRP A 65 -1.21 12.32 3.20
CA TRP A 65 -0.98 10.99 2.65
C TRP A 65 -0.71 11.09 1.15
N VAL A 66 0.20 10.25 0.68
CA VAL A 66 0.59 10.19 -0.72
C VAL A 66 0.28 8.80 -1.29
N LEU A 67 -0.24 8.80 -2.52
CA LEU A 67 -0.34 7.64 -3.37
C LEU A 67 0.96 7.52 -4.17
N ILE A 68 1.63 6.38 -4.04
CA ILE A 68 2.89 6.10 -4.71
C ILE A 68 2.66 4.98 -5.71
N GLU A 69 3.07 5.23 -6.95
CA GLU A 69 3.16 4.22 -7.99
C GLU A 69 4.62 3.76 -8.12
N LEU A 70 4.82 2.45 -8.04
CA LEU A 70 6.13 1.81 -8.00
C LEU A 70 6.21 0.73 -9.07
N THR A 71 7.43 0.38 -9.45
CA THR A 71 7.73 -0.84 -10.21
C THR A 71 8.84 -1.59 -9.49
N GLY A 72 8.86 -2.91 -9.68
CA GLY A 72 9.78 -3.77 -8.97
C GLY A 72 9.54 -5.22 -9.30
N ASP A 73 10.45 -6.07 -8.83
CA ASP A 73 10.32 -7.51 -8.91
C ASP A 73 9.46 -8.01 -7.74
N LEU A 74 8.73 -9.11 -7.94
CA LEU A 74 7.97 -9.75 -6.87
C LEU A 74 8.95 -10.26 -5.80
N SER A 75 8.61 -10.08 -4.54
CA SER A 75 9.32 -10.72 -3.43
C SER A 75 9.05 -12.23 -3.46
N ASP A 76 10.05 -13.02 -3.04
CA ASP A 76 9.88 -14.45 -2.79
C ASP A 76 9.13 -14.73 -1.46
N ASP A 77 8.91 -13.70 -0.65
CA ASP A 77 8.19 -13.80 0.63
C ASP A 77 6.67 -13.81 0.44
N THR A 78 5.95 -14.30 1.46
CA THR A 78 4.49 -14.45 1.41
C THR A 78 3.79 -13.19 1.93
N PRO A 79 2.91 -12.55 1.14
CA PRO A 79 2.06 -11.48 1.64
C PRO A 79 1.14 -12.01 2.76
N LEU A 80 0.92 -11.18 3.78
CA LEU A 80 0.12 -11.52 4.95
C LEU A 80 -1.36 -11.52 4.58
N ASP A 81 -1.74 -10.58 3.72
CA ASP A 81 -3.10 -10.29 3.32
C ASP A 81 -3.28 -10.54 1.81
N ALA A 82 -2.68 -11.63 1.31
CA ALA A 82 -2.77 -12.03 -0.10
C ALA A 82 -4.22 -12.12 -0.59
N ASP A 83 -5.12 -12.61 0.27
CA ASP A 83 -6.55 -12.74 0.01
C ASP A 83 -7.28 -11.38 -0.13
N HIS A 84 -6.63 -10.29 0.28
CA HIS A 84 -7.12 -8.92 0.17
C HIS A 84 -6.39 -8.12 -0.92
N GLY A 85 -5.61 -8.77 -1.79
CA GLY A 85 -4.88 -8.13 -2.89
C GLY A 85 -3.53 -7.54 -2.51
N GLU A 86 -2.98 -7.92 -1.35
CA GLU A 86 -1.62 -7.55 -0.96
C GLU A 86 -0.58 -8.31 -1.80
N ILE A 87 0.38 -7.58 -2.34
CA ILE A 87 1.54 -8.08 -3.07
C ILE A 87 2.79 -7.53 -2.40
N LEU A 88 3.84 -8.34 -2.30
CA LEU A 88 5.15 -7.89 -1.87
C LEU A 88 6.06 -7.74 -3.10
N ILE A 89 6.70 -6.58 -3.22
CA ILE A 89 7.69 -6.32 -4.26
C ILE A 89 9.01 -5.83 -3.66
N HIS A 90 10.09 -5.91 -4.43
CA HIS A 90 11.31 -5.16 -4.26
C HIS A 90 11.28 -3.97 -5.23
N PRO A 91 10.87 -2.76 -4.77
CA PRO A 91 10.79 -1.61 -5.64
C PRO A 91 12.16 -1.27 -6.21
N THR A 92 12.23 -1.15 -7.54
CA THR A 92 13.44 -0.74 -8.26
C THR A 92 13.33 0.69 -8.78
N GLN A 93 12.11 1.20 -8.91
CA GLN A 93 11.86 2.57 -9.35
C GLN A 93 10.51 3.10 -8.86
N ILE A 94 10.49 4.39 -8.51
CA ILE A 94 9.27 5.16 -8.27
C ILE A 94 8.80 5.77 -9.59
N ILE A 95 7.55 5.51 -9.95
CA ILE A 95 6.94 6.03 -11.18
C ILE A 95 6.29 7.38 -10.91
N SER A 96 5.53 7.49 -9.82
CA SER A 96 4.89 8.74 -9.41
C SER A 96 4.64 8.79 -7.90
N VAL A 97 4.61 10.00 -7.35
CA VAL A 97 4.20 10.29 -5.97
C VAL A 97 3.22 11.45 -6.05
N ASN A 98 1.97 11.20 -5.72
CA ASN A 98 0.92 12.20 -5.78
C ASN A 98 0.19 12.28 -4.43
N PRO A 99 -0.27 13.47 -4.02
CA PRO A 99 -1.24 13.57 -2.95
C PRO A 99 -2.46 12.71 -3.28
N ILE A 100 -3.09 12.16 -2.25
CA ILE A 100 -4.36 11.46 -2.44
C ILE A 100 -5.43 12.47 -2.87
N ASP A 101 -6.09 12.18 -3.98
CA ASP A 101 -7.16 12.98 -4.56
C ASP A 101 -8.54 12.54 -4.06
N ASP A 102 -9.54 13.39 -4.26
CA ASP A 102 -10.93 13.12 -3.90
C ASP A 102 -11.45 11.85 -4.62
N ASP A 103 -11.03 11.62 -5.86
CA ASP A 103 -11.38 10.43 -6.64
C ASP A 103 -10.93 9.13 -5.94
N PHE A 104 -9.74 9.11 -5.34
CA PHE A 104 -9.27 7.95 -4.58
C PHE A 104 -9.99 7.79 -3.24
N PHE A 105 -10.34 8.90 -2.57
CA PHE A 105 -11.17 8.83 -1.37
C PHE A 105 -12.56 8.26 -1.66
N ASP A 106 -13.18 8.64 -2.78
CA ASP A 106 -14.45 8.10 -3.24
C ASP A 106 -14.37 6.60 -3.56
N LEU A 107 -13.25 6.15 -4.14
CA LEU A 107 -12.94 4.74 -4.36
C LEU A 107 -12.87 3.95 -3.04
N ILE A 108 -12.17 4.46 -2.03
CA ILE A 108 -12.10 3.84 -0.69
C ILE A 108 -13.48 3.80 -0.04
N GLY A 109 -14.23 4.90 -0.11
CA GLY A 109 -15.58 4.98 0.45
C GLY A 109 -16.53 3.96 -0.19
N THR A 110 -16.50 3.86 -1.52
CA THR A 110 -17.29 2.86 -2.27
C THR A 110 -16.91 1.43 -1.87
N ALA A 111 -15.61 1.14 -1.72
CA ALA A 111 -15.14 -0.17 -1.29
C ALA A 111 -15.55 -0.49 0.16
N TYR A 112 -15.53 0.51 1.05
CA TYR A 112 -15.96 0.38 2.44
C TYR A 112 -17.46 0.09 2.54
N ASP A 113 -18.28 0.82 1.79
CA ASP A 113 -19.73 0.59 1.72
C ASP A 113 -20.04 -0.82 1.20
N ALA A 114 -19.31 -1.28 0.19
CA ALA A 114 -19.46 -2.64 -0.34
C ALA A 114 -19.05 -3.71 0.69
N ALA A 115 -17.98 -3.46 1.45
CA ALA A 115 -17.52 -4.38 2.50
C ALA A 115 -18.48 -4.45 3.71
N CYS A 116 -19.17 -3.34 4.04
CA CYS A 116 -20.12 -3.27 5.16
C CYS A 116 -21.53 -3.83 4.84
N GLN A 117 -21.84 -4.11 3.57
CA GLN A 117 -23.12 -4.69 3.15
C GLN A 117 -23.17 -6.23 3.20
N ASN A 118 -22.07 -6.87 3.63
CA ASN A 118 -21.91 -8.33 3.73
C ASN A 118 -21.93 -8.80 5.20
#